data_AF-A0A814FDL2-F1
#
_entry.id   AF-A0A814FDL2-F1
#
_cell.length_a   1.000
_cell.length_b   1.000
_cell.length_c   1.000
_cell.angle_alpha   90.00
_cell.angle_beta   90.00
_cell.angle_gamma   90.00
#
_symmetry.space_group_name_H-M   'P 1'
#
loop_
_entity.id
_entity.type
_entity.pdbx_description
1 polymer ?
#
loop_
_entity_poly.entity_id
_entity_poly.type
_entity_poly.pdbx_seq_one_letter_code
_entity_poly.pdbx_strand_id
1 'polypeptide(L)'
;MIILGTFSILTWYNLRSTRQNRQINHLQQQVNRMMIAEFALAFLTTLPNFVYNIYLQITQSMVKSQLRLAQESLWSSISVIMSFTMNVGTFYVYIIVSRPYRRNVRTAFCFKQQNQVASHQTQLQRGITIQTFGNMTTRL
;
A
#
# COMPACT_ATOMS: atom_id res chain seq x y z
N MET A 1 -8.68 14.87 7.37
CA MET A 1 -7.43 15.41 7.97
C MET A 1 -7.46 15.38 9.50
N ILE A 2 -8.51 15.87 10.16
CA ILE A 2 -8.62 15.85 11.64
C ILE A 2 -8.55 14.42 12.20
N ILE A 3 -9.23 13.46 11.57
CA ILE A 3 -9.25 12.04 11.98
C ILE A 3 -7.85 11.40 11.89
N LEU A 4 -7.05 11.73 10.86
CA LEU A 4 -5.68 11.23 10.73
C LEU A 4 -4.74 11.85 11.77
N GLY A 5 -4.94 13.14 12.08
CA GLY A 5 -4.20 13.82 13.14
C GLY A 5 -4.48 13.21 14.52
N THR A 6 -5.74 12.99 14.87
CA THR A 6 -6.11 12.36 16.15
C THR A 6 -5.62 10.92 16.24
N PHE A 7 -5.73 10.16 15.15
CA PHE A 7 -5.20 8.79 15.10
C PHE A 7 -3.68 8.75 15.28
N SER A 8 -2.96 9.70 14.69
CA SER A 8 -1.50 9.83 14.83
C SER A 8 -1.09 10.20 16.26
N ILE A 9 -1.83 11.12 16.89
CA ILE A 9 -1.60 11.52 18.29
C ILE A 9 -1.87 10.36 19.24
N LEU A 10 -2.98 9.63 19.06
CA LEU A 10 -3.28 8.44 19.87
C LEU A 10 -2.22 7.35 19.66
N THR A 11 -1.79 7.11 18.42
CA THR A 11 -0.76 6.12 18.10
C THR A 11 0.57 6.49 18.76
N TRP A 12 0.94 7.78 18.76
CA TRP A 12 2.13 8.27 19.46
C TRP A 12 2.02 8.09 20.97
N TYR A 13 0.88 8.41 21.57
CA TYR A 13 0.67 8.29 23.01
C TYR A 13 0.71 6.84 23.47
N ASN A 14 0.08 5.93 22.71
CA ASN A 14 0.13 4.49 22.95
C ASN A 14 1.56 3.96 22.84
N LEU A 15 2.29 4.33 21.78
CA LEU A 15 3.69 3.95 21.63
C LEU A 15 4.55 4.42 22.81
N ARG A 16 4.37 5.66 23.28
CA ARG A 16 5.20 6.20 24.36
C ARG A 16 4.97 5.45 25.68
N SER A 17 3.76 4.95 25.92
CA SER A 17 3.40 4.16 27.11
C SER A 17 4.01 2.76 27.10
N THR A 18 4.20 2.13 25.93
CA THR A 18 4.71 0.75 25.80
C THR A 18 6.25 0.62 25.79
N ARG A 19 6.99 1.63 26.26
CA ARG A 19 8.47 1.72 26.18
C ARG A 19 9.26 0.71 27.03
N GLN A 20 8.61 -0.17 27.80
CA GLN A 20 9.30 -1.08 28.73
C GLN A 20 9.82 -2.39 28.11
N ASN A 21 9.45 -2.77 26.89
CA ASN A 21 9.87 -4.04 26.29
C ASN A 21 10.79 -3.87 25.07
N ARG A 22 12.05 -4.33 25.20
CA ARG A 22 13.10 -4.18 24.17
C ARG A 22 12.75 -4.77 22.79
N GLN A 23 11.90 -5.80 22.72
CA GLN A 23 11.41 -6.33 21.44
C GLN A 23 10.43 -5.38 20.74
N ILE A 24 9.69 -4.57 21.50
CA ILE A 24 8.72 -3.60 20.97
C ILE A 24 9.44 -2.40 20.33
N ASN A 25 10.65 -2.05 20.80
CA ASN A 25 11.42 -0.93 20.27
C ASN A 25 11.76 -1.07 18.77
N HIS A 26 12.02 -2.27 18.27
CA HIS A 26 12.29 -2.47 16.83
C HIS A 26 11.03 -2.31 15.96
N LEU A 27 9.88 -2.79 16.46
CA LEU A 27 8.58 -2.58 15.80
C LEU A 27 8.18 -1.10 15.84
N GLN A 28 8.40 -0.42 16.96
CA GLN A 28 8.17 1.02 17.10
C GLN A 28 9.01 1.84 16.13
N GLN A 29 10.30 1.52 16.00
CA GLN A 29 11.15 2.23 15.05
C GLN A 29 10.70 2.03 13.59
N GLN A 30 10.19 0.83 13.24
CA GLN A 30 9.61 0.59 11.92
C GLN A 30 8.32 1.40 11.70
N VAL A 31 7.39 1.35 12.65
CA VAL A 31 6.12 2.10 12.58
C VAL A 31 6.39 3.60 12.53
N ASN A 32 7.33 4.11 13.33
CA ASN A 32 7.65 5.53 13.35
C ASN A 32 8.29 6.00 12.03
N ARG A 33 9.23 5.23 11.46
CA ARG A 33 9.80 5.53 10.13
C ARG A 33 8.75 5.52 9.04
N MET A 34 7.79 4.60 9.14
CA MET A 34 6.69 4.50 8.20
C MET A 34 5.75 5.70 8.31
N MET A 35 5.35 6.05 9.53
CA MET A 35 4.48 7.19 9.80
C MET A 35 5.11 8.50 9.33
N ILE A 36 6.42 8.69 9.53
CA ILE A 36 7.17 9.85 9.03
C ILE A 36 7.14 9.91 7.50
N ALA A 37 7.35 8.78 6.81
CA ALA A 37 7.31 8.73 5.35
C ALA A 37 5.90 9.01 4.80
N GLU A 38 4.84 8.47 5.43
CA GLU A 38 3.46 8.77 5.08
C GLU A 38 3.11 10.24 5.32
N PHE A 39 3.56 10.81 6.44
CA PHE A 39 3.39 12.25 6.71
C PHE A 39 4.09 13.11 5.68
N ALA A 40 5.33 12.80 5.32
CA ALA A 40 6.08 13.54 4.31
C ALA A 40 5.38 13.47 2.94
N LEU A 41 4.90 12.29 2.55
CA LEU A 41 4.20 12.08 1.30
C LEU A 41 2.85 12.82 1.28
N ALA A 42 2.09 12.76 2.37
CA ALA A 42 0.86 13.51 2.54
C ALA A 42 1.09 15.02 2.52
N PHE A 43 2.18 15.50 3.13
CA PHE A 43 2.49 16.93 3.16
C PHE A 43 2.85 17.43 1.76
N LEU A 44 3.68 16.69 1.01
CA LEU A 44 4.05 17.03 -0.37
C LEU A 44 2.86 17.06 -1.33
N THR A 45 1.85 16.20 -1.15
CA THR A 45 0.66 16.16 -2.01
C THR A 45 -0.42 17.13 -1.58
N THR A 46 -0.61 17.34 -0.28
CA THR A 46 -1.72 18.14 0.26
C THR A 46 -1.39 19.63 0.29
N LEU A 47 -0.13 20.00 0.52
CA LEU A 47 0.27 21.41 0.63
C LEU A 47 0.06 22.21 -0.68
N PRO A 48 0.45 21.71 -1.87
CA PRO A 48 0.15 22.40 -3.13
C PRO A 48 -1.35 22.59 -3.36
N ASN A 49 -2.15 21.55 -3.05
CA ASN A 49 -3.61 21.61 -3.14
C ASN A 49 -4.21 22.62 -2.17
N PHE A 50 -3.69 22.70 -0.95
CA PHE A 50 -4.18 23.66 0.05
C PHE A 50 -3.92 25.10 -0.39
N VAL A 51 -2.70 25.40 -0.86
CA VAL A 51 -2.33 26.72 -1.39
C VAL A 51 -3.20 27.08 -2.60
N TYR A 52 -3.41 26.14 -3.52
CA TYR A 52 -4.25 26.35 -4.69
C TYR A 52 -5.72 26.63 -4.33
N ASN A 53 -6.28 25.92 -3.34
CA ASN A 53 -7.65 26.16 -2.88
C ASN A 53 -7.82 27.54 -2.24
N ILE A 54 -6.84 28.00 -1.44
CA ILE A 54 -6.86 29.37 -0.90
C ILE A 54 -6.85 30.40 -2.03
N TYR A 55 -5.97 30.19 -3.01
CA TYR A 55 -5.90 31.06 -4.19
C TYR A 55 -7.25 31.12 -4.95
N LEU A 56 -7.93 29.98 -5.14
CA LEU A 56 -9.24 29.95 -5.79
C LEU A 56 -10.30 30.71 -4.99
N GLN A 57 -10.32 30.55 -3.66
CA GLN A 57 -11.26 31.27 -2.78
C GLN A 57 -11.07 32.79 -2.85
N ILE A 58 -9.82 33.26 -2.83
CA ILE A 58 -9.52 34.70 -2.90
C ILE A 58 -9.84 35.27 -4.28
N THR A 59 -9.63 34.51 -5.35
CA THR A 59 -9.76 34.99 -6.73
C THR A 59 -11.12 34.70 -7.38
N GLN A 60 -12.10 34.19 -6.61
CA GLN A 60 -13.39 33.75 -7.16
C GLN A 60 -14.20 34.88 -7.82
N SER A 61 -14.07 36.12 -7.33
CA SER A 61 -14.83 37.28 -7.81
C SER A 61 -14.08 38.11 -8.86
N MET A 62 -12.85 37.73 -9.20
CA MET A 62 -12.06 38.44 -10.19
C MET A 62 -12.40 37.96 -11.60
N VAL A 63 -12.53 38.88 -12.55
CA VAL A 63 -12.66 38.53 -13.97
C VAL A 63 -11.33 37.95 -14.44
N LYS A 64 -11.34 36.67 -14.83
CA LYS A 64 -10.14 35.94 -15.24
C LYS A 64 -10.02 35.92 -16.76
N SER A 65 -8.79 36.04 -17.27
CA SER A 65 -8.52 35.86 -18.69
C SER A 65 -8.64 34.38 -19.08
N GLN A 66 -8.90 34.11 -20.36
CA GLN A 66 -8.96 32.76 -20.93
C GLN A 66 -7.69 31.94 -20.63
N LEU A 67 -6.51 32.58 -20.70
CA LEU A 67 -5.23 31.93 -20.37
C LEU A 67 -5.16 31.49 -18.90
N ARG A 68 -5.65 32.32 -17.98
CA ARG A 68 -5.63 32.03 -16.54
C ARG A 68 -6.61 30.90 -16.18
N LEU A 69 -7.76 30.84 -16.85
CA LEU A 69 -8.71 29.72 -16.73
C LEU A 69 -8.09 28.40 -17.22
N ALA A 70 -7.37 28.41 -18.34
CA ALA A 70 -6.67 27.22 -18.84
C ALA A 70 -5.60 26.72 -17.85
N GLN A 71 -4.84 27.63 -17.24
CA GLN A 71 -3.85 27.29 -16.20
C GLN A 71 -4.51 26.69 -14.95
N GLU A 72 -5.64 27.24 -14.50
CA GLU A 72 -6.41 26.72 -13.36
C GLU A 72 -6.96 25.31 -13.64
N SER A 73 -7.45 25.06 -14.85
CA SER A 73 -7.88 23.72 -15.28
C SER A 73 -6.72 22.70 -15.30
N LEU A 74 -5.56 23.13 -15.77
CA LEU A 74 -4.35 22.32 -15.77
C LEU A 74 -3.89 21.99 -14.34
N TRP A 75 -3.91 22.97 -13.43
CA TRP A 75 -3.61 22.73 -12.02
C TRP A 75 -4.60 21.76 -11.38
N SER A 76 -5.90 21.92 -11.64
CA SER A 76 -6.92 20.98 -11.16
C SER A 76 -6.64 19.55 -11.63
N SER A 77 -6.22 19.36 -12.88
CA SER A 77 -5.87 18.05 -13.42
C SER A 77 -4.63 17.45 -12.73
N ILE A 78 -3.60 18.26 -12.48
CA ILE A 78 -2.40 17.83 -11.74
C ILE A 78 -2.78 17.42 -10.31
N SER A 79 -3.64 18.18 -9.63
CA SER A 79 -4.13 17.89 -8.28
C SER A 79 -4.85 16.53 -8.20
N VAL A 80 -5.64 16.20 -9.21
CA VAL A 80 -6.31 14.90 -9.33
C VAL A 80 -5.29 13.77 -9.50
N ILE A 81 -4.32 13.95 -10.39
CA ILE A 81 -3.24 12.96 -10.61
C ILE A 81 -2.42 12.74 -9.34
N MET A 82 -2.03 13.81 -8.63
CA MET A 82 -1.32 13.71 -7.35
C MET A 82 -2.10 12.93 -6.29
N SER A 83 -3.44 13.05 -6.29
CA SER A 83 -4.29 12.31 -5.35
C SER A 83 -4.26 10.81 -5.62
N PHE A 84 -4.20 10.39 -6.89
CA PHE A 84 -3.97 8.97 -7.23
C PHE A 84 -2.55 8.51 -6.88
N THR A 85 -1.54 9.34 -7.13
CA THR A 85 -0.15 9.07 -6.75
C THR A 85 0.02 8.88 -5.26
N MET A 86 -0.77 9.57 -4.42
CA MET A 86 -0.75 9.38 -2.97
C MET A 86 -1.13 7.95 -2.55
N ASN A 87 -2.14 7.35 -3.19
CA ASN A 87 -2.56 5.97 -2.93
C ASN A 87 -1.52 4.94 -3.39
N VAL A 88 -0.82 5.23 -4.48
CA VAL A 88 0.28 4.38 -4.98
C VAL A 88 1.53 4.57 -4.13
N GLY A 89 1.80 5.79 -3.68
CA GLY A 89 2.96 6.15 -2.87
C GLY A 89 2.95 5.47 -1.50
N THR A 90 1.79 5.39 -0.84
CA THR A 90 1.66 4.64 0.43
C THR A 90 2.03 3.16 0.25
N PHE A 91 1.61 2.53 -0.84
CA PHE A 91 2.00 1.14 -1.16
C PHE A 91 3.52 0.98 -1.29
N TYR A 92 4.20 1.90 -1.97
CA TYR A 92 5.66 1.87 -2.08
C TYR A 92 6.35 2.15 -0.73
N VAL A 93 5.81 3.05 0.09
CA VAL A 93 6.29 3.29 1.46
C VAL A 93 6.18 2.02 2.30
N TYR A 94 5.06 1.30 2.23
CA TYR A 94 4.88 -0.01 2.89
C TYR A 94 5.93 -1.02 2.42
N ILE A 95 6.18 -1.12 1.10
CA ILE A 95 7.19 -2.04 0.53
C ILE A 95 8.61 -1.68 0.98
N ILE A 96 8.99 -0.41 1.00
CA ILE A 96 10.36 0.00 1.29
C ILE A 96 10.67 -0.12 2.78
N VAL A 97 9.74 0.31 3.64
CA VAL A 97 9.99 0.46 5.08
C VAL A 97 9.74 -0.85 5.85
N SER A 98 8.71 -1.61 5.49
CA SER A 98 8.33 -2.81 6.26
C SER A 98 9.04 -4.07 5.76
N ARG A 99 9.99 -4.59 6.57
CA ARG A 99 10.62 -5.91 6.32
C ARG A 99 9.59 -7.06 6.35
N PRO A 100 8.62 -7.11 7.29
CA PRO A 100 7.54 -8.12 7.28
C PRO A 100 6.69 -8.07 6.01
N TYR A 101 6.34 -6.86 5.53
CA TYR A 101 5.52 -6.69 4.34
C TYR A 101 6.24 -7.20 3.07
N ARG A 102 7.54 -6.90 2.92
CA ARG A 102 8.37 -7.48 1.84
C ARG A 102 8.40 -9.01 1.87
N ARG A 103 8.45 -9.60 3.06
CA ARG A 103 8.43 -11.06 3.22
C ARG A 103 7.09 -11.63 2.76
N ASN A 104 5.97 -11.03 3.15
CA ASN A 104 4.63 -11.46 2.73
C ASN A 104 4.38 -11.26 1.23
N VAL A 105 4.81 -10.13 0.65
CA VAL A 105 4.73 -9.87 -0.80
C VAL A 105 5.56 -10.91 -1.56
N ARG A 106 6.81 -11.16 -1.15
CA ARG A 106 7.64 -12.20 -1.77
C ARG A 106 7.00 -13.58 -1.65
N THR A 107 6.40 -13.91 -0.50
CA THR A 107 5.65 -15.17 -0.34
C THR A 107 4.45 -15.24 -1.29
N ALA A 108 3.65 -14.18 -1.39
CA ALA A 108 2.48 -14.14 -2.27
C ALA A 108 2.86 -14.26 -3.77
N PHE A 109 3.96 -13.63 -4.18
CA PHE A 109 4.43 -13.68 -5.57
C PHE A 109 5.24 -14.95 -5.89
N CYS A 110 6.01 -15.52 -4.95
CA CYS A 110 6.80 -16.73 -5.19
C CYS A 110 6.03 -18.04 -4.94
N PHE A 111 5.10 -18.12 -3.97
CA PHE A 111 4.39 -19.38 -3.68
C PHE A 111 3.22 -19.66 -4.61
N LYS A 112 2.75 -18.68 -5.39
CA LYS A 112 1.73 -18.92 -6.41
C LYS A 112 2.24 -19.85 -7.53
N GLN A 113 3.55 -19.92 -7.74
CA GLN A 113 4.16 -20.77 -8.77
C GLN A 113 4.34 -22.23 -8.33
N GLN A 114 4.45 -22.49 -7.01
CA GLN A 114 4.74 -23.85 -6.51
C GLN A 114 3.46 -24.69 -6.30
N ASN A 115 2.32 -24.05 -5.98
CA ASN A 115 1.05 -24.75 -5.78
C ASN A 115 0.34 -25.18 -7.08
N GLN A 116 0.66 -24.58 -8.23
CA GLN A 116 0.15 -25.05 -9.53
C GLN A 116 0.96 -26.23 -10.08
N VAL A 117 2.26 -26.33 -9.77
CA VAL A 117 3.10 -27.46 -10.18
C VAL A 117 2.85 -28.69 -9.30
N ALA A 118 2.67 -28.48 -7.99
CA ALA A 118 2.35 -29.57 -7.06
C ALA A 118 0.98 -30.21 -7.37
N SER A 119 -0.04 -29.43 -7.69
CA SER A 119 -1.39 -29.96 -7.97
C SER A 119 -1.49 -30.75 -9.28
N HIS A 120 -0.65 -30.47 -10.29
CA HIS A 120 -0.56 -31.27 -11.50
C HIS A 120 0.18 -32.62 -11.30
N GLN A 121 1.21 -32.66 -10.44
CA GLN A 121 1.95 -33.90 -10.15
C GLN A 121 1.12 -34.88 -9.31
N THR A 122 0.31 -34.40 -8.36
CA THR A 122 -0.55 -35.27 -7.54
C THR A 122 -1.70 -35.91 -8.33
N GLN A 123 -2.15 -35.28 -9.42
CA GLN A 123 -3.17 -35.87 -10.31
C GLN A 123 -2.58 -36.97 -11.22
N LEU A 124 -1.36 -36.78 -11.74
CA LEU A 124 -0.67 -37.80 -12.54
C LEU A 124 -0.30 -39.03 -11.72
N GLN A 125 0.17 -38.86 -10.47
CA GLN A 125 0.47 -40.00 -9.61
C GLN A 125 -0.78 -40.82 -9.26
N ARG A 126 -1.92 -40.19 -8.93
CA ARG A 126 -3.16 -40.94 -8.64
C ARG A 126 -3.71 -41.67 -9.87
N GLY A 127 -3.52 -41.14 -11.09
CA GLY A 127 -3.91 -41.83 -12.32
C GLY A 127 -3.09 -43.10 -12.59
N ILE A 128 -1.78 -43.06 -12.30
CA ILE A 128 -0.88 -44.20 -12.51
C ILE A 128 -1.11 -45.31 -11.47
N THR A 129 -1.38 -44.96 -10.20
CA THR A 129 -1.63 -45.95 -9.14
C THR A 129 -2.95 -46.72 -9.34
N ILE A 130 -3.98 -46.06 -9.91
CA ILE A 130 -5.27 -46.73 -10.16
C ILE A 130 -5.16 -47.74 -11.32
N GLN A 131 -4.38 -47.45 -12.36
CA GLN A 131 -4.16 -48.40 -13.47
C GLN A 131 -3.31 -49.61 -13.07
N THR A 132 -2.36 -49.47 -12.13
CA THR A 132 -1.54 -50.60 -11.67
C THR A 132 -2.31 -51.56 -10.77
N PHE A 133 -3.22 -51.06 -9.93
CA PHE A 133 -4.06 -51.91 -9.08
C PHE A 133 -5.21 -52.59 -9.83
N GLY A 134 -5.74 -51.99 -10.91
CA GLY A 134 -6.78 -52.60 -11.75
C GLY A 134 -6.30 -53.80 -12.59
N ASN A 135 -5.00 -53.88 -12.89
CA ASN A 135 -4.42 -54.97 -13.69
C ASN A 135 -3.94 -56.19 -12.86
N MET A 136 -3.94 -56.12 -11.53
CA MET A 136 -3.56 -57.25 -10.67
C MET A 136 -4.75 -58.13 -10.24
N THR A 137 -5.99 -57.68 -10.43
CA THR A 137 -7.20 -58.42 -10.04
C THR A 137 -7.81 -59.29 -11.13
N THR A 138 -7.24 -59.31 -12.34
CA THR A 138 -7.75 -60.06 -13.51
C THR A 138 -6.86 -61.24 -13.94
N ARG A 139 -5.89 -61.65 -13.10
CA ARG A 139 -5.11 -62.88 -13.29
C ARG A 139 -5.32 -63.85 -12.12
N LEU A 140 -6.54 -64.36 -12.00
CA LEU A 140 -6.87 -65.63 -11.36
C LEU A 140 -7.77 -66.41 -12.32
#